data_AF-W2HDX5-F1
#
_entry.id   AF-W2HDX5-F1
#
_cell.length_a   1.000
_cell.length_b   1.000
_cell.length_c   1.000
_cell.angle_alpha   90.00
_cell.angle_beta   90.00
_cell.angle_gamma   90.00
#
_symmetry.space_group_name_H-M   'P 1'
#
loop_
_entity.id
_entity.type
_entity.pdbx_description
1 polymer ?
#
loop_
_entity_poly.entity_id
_entity_poly.type
_entity_poly.pdbx_seq_one_letter_code
_entity_poly.pdbx_strand_id
1 'polypeptide(L)' 'MLTKPVRVLSERIMSRGFEPTVVRLMENVQKVVRSQPGLLSLETLRDVNDHHKYVMLSEVRATDRVFCVWEGMLM' A
#
# COMPACT_ATOMS: atom_id res chain seq x y z
N MET A 1 -21.61 4.68 16.77
CA MET A 1 -21.14 3.37 16.26
C MET A 1 -19.64 3.31 16.46
N LEU A 2 -19.13 2.37 17.26
CA LEU A 2 -17.68 2.13 17.38
C LEU A 2 -17.24 1.32 16.16
N THR A 3 -16.91 2.01 15.08
CA THR A 3 -16.32 1.41 13.89
C THR A 3 -14.88 1.02 14.21
N LYS A 4 -14.65 -0.27 14.50
CA LYS A 4 -13.32 -0.81 14.74
C LYS A 4 -12.42 -0.57 13.51
N PRO A 5 -11.11 -0.32 13.68
CA PRO A 5 -10.19 -0.20 12.56
C PRO A 5 -10.19 -1.47 11.70
N VAL A 6 -10.06 -1.28 10.39
CA VAL A 6 -9.90 -2.35 9.41
C VAL A 6 -8.42 -2.46 9.08
N ARG A 7 -7.89 -3.69 9.11
CA ARG A 7 -6.54 -4.00 8.67
C ARG A 7 -6.58 -4.61 7.28
N VAL A 8 -5.75 -4.10 6.39
CA VAL A 8 -5.61 -4.58 5.03
C VAL A 8 -4.17 -5.02 4.82
N LEU A 9 -4.01 -6.26 4.36
CA LEU A 9 -2.76 -6.79 3.84
C LEU A 9 -2.86 -6.83 2.31
N SER A 10 -1.91 -6.21 1.62
CA SER A 10 -1.82 -6.21 0.17
C SER A 10 -0.45 -6.69 -0.26
N GLU A 11 -0.43 -7.73 -1.09
CA GLU A 11 0.78 -8.27 -1.70
C GLU A 11 0.88 -7.80 -3.15
N ARG A 12 2.09 -7.45 -3.57
CA ARG A 12 2.39 -7.07 -4.95
C ARG A 12 3.64 -7.77 -5.44
N ILE A 13 3.50 -8.43 -6.58
CA ILE A 13 4.58 -9.10 -7.30
C ILE A 13 4.77 -8.35 -8.61
N MET A 14 5.93 -7.75 -8.78
CA MET A 14 6.25 -6.92 -9.94
C MET A 14 7.03 -7.70 -10.99
N SER A 15 6.86 -7.33 -12.27
CA SER A 15 7.66 -7.91 -13.35
C SER A 15 9.13 -7.51 -13.25
N ARG A 16 10.02 -8.44 -13.59
CA ARG A 16 11.47 -8.24 -13.58
C ARG A 16 11.91 -7.27 -14.69
N GLY A 17 13.02 -6.57 -14.48
CA GLY A 17 13.59 -5.62 -15.44
C GLY A 17 13.04 -4.18 -15.36
N PHE A 18 12.13 -3.91 -14.41
CA PHE A 18 11.54 -2.59 -14.16
C PHE A 18 11.83 -2.07 -12.75
N GLU A 19 12.82 -2.63 -12.06
CA GLU A 19 13.10 -2.39 -10.64
C GLU A 19 13.21 -0.89 -10.29
N PRO A 20 13.94 -0.05 -11.05
CA PRO A 20 14.04 1.39 -10.73
C PRO A 20 12.70 2.12 -10.87
N THR A 21 11.89 1.73 -11.87
CA THR A 21 10.56 2.30 -12.12
C THR A 21 9.58 1.88 -11.04
N VAL A 22 9.62 0.61 -10.64
CA VAL A 22 8.79 0.04 -9.58
C VAL A 22 9.08 0.72 -8.24
N VAL A 23 10.35 0.95 -7.90
CA VAL A 23 10.71 1.65 -6.65
C VAL A 23 10.10 3.05 -6.63
N ARG A 24 10.27 3.83 -7.71
CA ARG A 24 9.69 5.18 -7.82
C ARG A 24 8.15 5.17 -7.76
N LEU A 25 7.53 4.19 -8.41
CA LEU A 25 6.08 4.00 -8.37
C LEU A 25 5.61 3.74 -6.93
N MET A 26 6.26 2.81 -6.23
CA MET A 26 5.93 2.48 -4.84
C MET A 26 6.15 3.66 -3.89
N GLU A 27 7.20 4.47 -4.09
CA GLU A 27 7.42 5.71 -3.33
C GLU A 27 6.26 6.71 -3.53
N ASN A 28 5.79 6.88 -4.77
CA ASN A 28 4.68 7.78 -5.06
C ASN A 28 3.37 7.28 -4.45
N VAL A 29 3.09 5.98 -4.57
CA VAL A 29 1.89 5.37 -4.00
C VAL A 29 1.91 5.50 -2.47
N GLN A 30 3.04 5.24 -1.82
CA GLN A 30 3.18 5.46 -0.37
C GLN A 30 2.92 6.91 0.03
N LYS A 31 3.46 7.89 -0.71
CA LYS A 31 3.20 9.32 -0.46
C LYS A 31 1.71 9.64 -0.51
N VAL A 32 1.03 9.17 -1.56
CA VAL A 32 -0.40 9.44 -1.75
C VAL A 32 -1.20 8.80 -0.63
N VAL A 33 -0.89 7.57 -0.26
CA VAL A 33 -1.68 6.87 0.76
C VAL A 33 -1.48 7.49 2.12
N ARG A 34 -0.25 7.88 2.47
CA ARG A 34 0.02 8.57 3.74
C ARG A 34 -0.75 9.89 3.86
N SER A 35 -1.12 10.50 2.74
CA SER A 35 -1.97 11.70 2.73
C SER A 35 -3.48 11.41 2.80
N GLN A 36 -3.92 10.16 2.73
CA GLN A 36 -5.33 9.82 2.73
C GLN A 36 -5.96 10.03 4.12
N PRO A 37 -7.12 10.71 4.18
CA PRO A 37 -7.86 10.83 5.43
C PRO A 37 -8.34 9.44 5.87
N GLY A 38 -8.10 9.11 7.14
CA GLY A 38 -8.55 7.83 7.70
C GLY A 38 -7.50 6.74 7.82
N LEU A 39 -6.31 6.95 7.25
CA LEU A 39 -5.16 6.08 7.49
C LEU A 39 -4.70 6.24 8.95
N LEU A 40 -4.57 5.11 9.64
CA LEU A 40 -4.03 5.03 11.00
C LEU A 40 -2.58 4.57 10.99
N SER A 41 -2.27 3.56 10.18
CA SER A 41 -0.91 3.04 10.03
C SER A 41 -0.68 2.53 8.62
N LEU A 42 0.56 2.66 8.14
CA LEU A 42 1.04 2.08 6.90
C LEU A 42 2.47 1.58 7.09
N GLU A 43 2.65 0.29 6.90
CA GLU A 43 3.93 -0.38 6.86
C GLU A 43 4.12 -1.02 5.47
N THR A 44 5.30 -0.84 4.89
CA THR A 44 5.66 -1.48 3.62
C THR A 44 6.91 -2.30 3.83
N LEU A 45 6.75 -3.60 3.64
CA LEU A 45 7.79 -4.60 3.71
C LEU A 45 8.20 -4.99 2.30
N ARG A 46 9.49 -5.22 2.13
CA ARG A 46 10.09 -5.71 0.89
C ARG A 46 10.82 -6.99 1.21
N ASP A 47 10.69 -7.99 0.35
CA ASP A 47 11.48 -9.22 0.50
C ASP A 47 12.97 -8.91 0.24
N VAL A 48 13.83 -9.38 1.16
CA VAL A 48 15.27 -9.20 1.11
C VAL A 48 15.90 -10.04 -0.01
N ASN A 49 15.28 -11.17 -0.34
CA ASN A 49 15.74 -12.11 -1.36
C ASN A 49 15.08 -11.85 -2.73
N ASP A 50 13.90 -11.20 -2.75
CA ASP A 50 13.19 -10.86 -3.97
C ASP A 50 12.72 -9.41 -3.97
N HIS A 51 13.54 -8.57 -4.58
CA HIS A 51 13.31 -7.15 -4.76
C HIS A 51 12.03 -6.76 -5.52
N HIS A 52 11.29 -7.73 -6.07
CA HIS A 52 10.04 -7.53 -6.81
C HIS A 52 8.79 -7.79 -5.96
N LYS A 53 8.97 -8.27 -4.73
CA LYS A 53 7.86 -8.57 -3.82
C LYS A 53 7.74 -7.51 -2.76
N TYR A 54 6.55 -6.95 -2.69
CA TYR A 54 6.17 -5.96 -1.70
C TYR A 54 4.95 -6.46 -0.94
N VAL A 55 5.01 -6.34 0.38
CA VAL A 55 3.88 -6.59 1.26
C VAL A 55 3.57 -5.28 1.97
N MET A 56 2.32 -4.86 1.93
CA MET A 56 1.87 -3.63 2.57
C MET A 56 0.80 -3.95 3.59
N LEU A 57 1.02 -3.44 4.80
CA LEU A 57 0.13 -3.58 5.93
C LEU A 57 -0.43 -2.20 6.22
N SER A 58 -1.73 -2.02 6.08
CA SER A 58 -2.39 -0.74 6.38
C SER A 58 -3.52 -0.94 7.37
N GLU A 59 -3.67 0.02 8.27
CA GLU A 59 -4.78 0.08 9.21
C GLU A 59 -5.54 1.38 8.98
N VAL A 60 -6.85 1.27 8.78
CA VAL A 60 -7.71 2.37 8.35
C VAL A 60 -9.00 2.40 9.18
N ARG A 61 -9.63 3.56 9.31
CA ARG A 61 -10.96 3.65 9.91
C ARG A 61 -12.00 2.99 9.00
N ALA A 62 -12.94 2.22 9.55
CA ALA A 62 -13.85 1.39 8.74
C ALA A 62 -14.78 2.16 7.78
N THR A 63 -14.99 3.46 8.02
CA THR A 63 -15.77 4.33 7.12
C THR A 63 -14.96 4.90 5.96
N ASP A 64 -13.63 4.83 6.01
CA ASP A 64 -12.76 5.50 5.05
C ASP A 64 -12.33 4.54 3.94
N ARG A 65 -12.55 4.94 2.68
CA ARG A 65 -12.26 4.14 1.47
C ARG A 65 -10.79 4.16 1.05
N VAL A 66 -9.86 4.27 2.00
CA VAL A 66 -8.41 4.31 1.73
C VAL A 66 -8.00 3.10 0.88
N PHE A 67 -8.62 1.94 1.10
CA PHE A 67 -8.44 0.73 0.28
C PHE A 67 -8.66 0.95 -1.22
N CYS A 68 -9.70 1.68 -1.63
CA CYS A 68 -10.03 1.91 -3.04
C CYS A 68 -9.00 2.78 -3.76
N VAL A 69 -8.31 3.67 -3.03
CA VAL A 69 -7.29 4.55 -3.60
C VAL A 69 -6.05 3.75 -4.03
N TRP A 70 -5.71 2.68 -3.30
CA TRP A 70 -4.60 1.80 -3.63
C TRP A 70 -4.84 0.92 -4.84
N GLU A 71 -6.05 0.37 -4.97
CA GLU A 71 -6.40 -0.44 -6.15
C GLU A 71 -6.49 0.43 -7.40
N GLY A 72 -7.10 1.62 -7.30
CA GLY A 72 -7.30 2.51 -8.44
C GLY A 72 -6.04 3.18 -8.98
N MET A 73 -4.97 3.31 -8.18
CA MET A 73 -3.73 3.96 -8.64
C MET A 73 -2.82 3.07 -9.50
N LEU A 74 -3.13 1.78 -9.61
CA LEU A 74 -2.26 0.78 -10.22
C LEU A 74 -2.98 -0.05 -11.29
N MET A 75 -4.23 0.31 -11.63
CA MET A 75 -4.91 -0.09 -12.88
C MET A 75 -4.62 0.91 -14.00
#